data_AF-A0A965F974-F1
#
_entry.id   AF-A0A965F974-F1
#
_cell.length_a   1.000
_cell.length_b   1.000
_cell.length_c   1.000
_cell.angle_alpha   90.00
_cell.angle_beta   90.00
_cell.angle_gamma   90.00
#
_symmetry.space_group_name_H-M   'P 1'
#
loop_
_entity.id
_entity.type
_entity.pdbx_description
1 polymer ?
#
loop_
_entity_poly.entity_id
_entity_poly.type
_entity_poly.pdbx_seq_one_letter_code
_entity_poly.pdbx_strand_id
1 'polypeptide(L)'
;METDYLVIGAGSAGCVVASRLGMAGRRVTLLEAGPKDRHPWIHIPAGMLKLMQNQKLVNWGYTTEADAGSNNREIRWPRGRTLGGTSSINGMLYVRGNPADFDLWAQMGCRGWSYDEVLPLFRQSETYRNGGDPSVRGQDGPLQVEDYRTILPLTHRFIEAAQQAGHPFRKDLNGVEQEGVG
;
A
#
# COMPACT_ATOMS: atom_id res chain seq x y z
N MET A 1 21.89 10.08 -22.86
CA MET A 1 21.95 8.75 -22.22
C MET A 1 20.91 7.89 -22.92
N GLU A 2 21.30 6.70 -23.37
CA GLU A 2 20.38 5.76 -24.01
C GLU A 2 19.82 4.79 -22.95
N THR A 3 18.50 4.61 -22.91
CA THR A 3 17.80 3.76 -21.94
C THR A 3 16.84 2.84 -22.68
N ASP A 4 16.65 1.61 -22.20
CA ASP A 4 15.70 0.68 -22.80
C ASP A 4 14.28 0.99 -22.32
N TYR A 5 14.15 1.45 -21.07
CA TYR A 5 12.90 1.87 -20.46
C TYR A 5 13.02 3.22 -19.77
N LEU A 6 11.96 4.02 -19.88
CA LEU A 6 11.76 5.25 -19.13
C LEU A 6 10.57 5.07 -18.19
N VAL A 7 10.82 5.05 -16.89
CA VAL A 7 9.77 4.98 -15.85
C VAL A 7 9.52 6.39 -15.33
N ILE A 8 8.28 6.86 -15.47
CA ILE A 8 7.87 8.21 -15.06
C ILE A 8 7.15 8.11 -13.71
N GLY A 9 7.76 8.71 -12.68
CA GLY A 9 7.32 8.68 -11.29
C GLY A 9 7.98 7.56 -10.50
N ALA A 10 8.72 7.90 -9.45
CA ALA A 10 9.31 6.96 -8.49
C ALA A 10 8.39 6.74 -7.28
N GLY A 11 7.10 6.54 -7.53
CA GLY A 11 6.14 6.10 -6.52
C GLY A 11 6.23 4.61 -6.23
N SER A 12 5.28 4.08 -5.43
CA SER A 12 5.24 2.66 -5.04
C SER A 12 5.40 1.70 -6.22
N ALA A 13 4.64 1.89 -7.31
CA ALA A 13 4.73 1.04 -8.50
C ALA A 13 6.00 1.31 -9.32
N GLY A 14 6.36 2.58 -9.52
CA GLY A 14 7.51 2.96 -10.35
C GLY A 14 8.83 2.45 -9.80
N CYS A 15 9.03 2.51 -8.48
CA CYS A 15 10.20 1.92 -7.82
C CYS A 15 10.28 0.40 -8.03
N VAL A 16 9.16 -0.31 -7.89
CA VAL A 16 9.11 -1.77 -8.10
C VAL A 16 9.42 -2.12 -9.55
N VAL A 17 8.78 -1.45 -10.52
CA VAL A 17 8.99 -1.70 -11.95
C VAL A 17 10.45 -1.41 -12.35
N ALA A 18 10.98 -0.26 -11.94
CA ALA A 18 12.37 0.12 -12.25
C ALA A 18 13.38 -0.88 -11.67
N SER A 19 13.16 -1.30 -10.41
CA SER A 19 14.00 -2.32 -9.76
C SER A 19 13.95 -3.65 -10.48
N ARG A 20 12.76 -4.17 -10.81
CA ARG A 20 12.60 -5.46 -11.49
C ARG A 20 13.19 -5.47 -12.90
N LEU A 21 12.98 -4.40 -13.68
CA LEU A 21 13.58 -4.23 -15.00
C LEU A 21 15.12 -4.15 -14.92
N GLY A 22 15.65 -3.41 -13.95
CA GLY A 22 17.09 -3.33 -13.70
C GLY A 22 17.71 -4.68 -13.32
N MET A 23 17.05 -5.45 -12.45
CA MET A 23 17.47 -6.82 -12.10
C MET A 23 17.43 -7.79 -13.29
N ALA A 24 16.58 -7.52 -14.28
CA ALA A 24 16.53 -8.26 -15.54
C ALA A 24 17.57 -7.78 -16.58
N GLY A 25 18.54 -6.95 -16.18
CA GLY A 25 19.63 -6.47 -17.03
C GLY A 25 19.26 -5.36 -18.00
N ARG A 26 18.12 -4.68 -17.80
CA ARG A 26 17.68 -3.56 -18.65
C ARG A 26 18.27 -2.24 -18.18
N ARG A 27 18.59 -1.35 -19.12
CA ARG A 27 18.93 0.05 -18.82
C ARG A 27 17.63 0.82 -18.55
N VAL A 28 17.50 1.35 -17.34
CA VAL A 28 16.28 2.04 -16.89
C VAL A 28 16.62 3.44 -16.44
N THR A 29 15.87 4.42 -16.95
CA THR A 29 15.84 5.78 -16.42
C THR A 29 14.57 5.94 -15.61
N LEU A 30 14.71 6.30 -14.33
CA LEU A 30 13.59 6.59 -13.43
C LEU A 30 13.54 8.09 -13.16
N LEU A 31 12.43 8.73 -13.53
CA LEU A 31 12.22 10.16 -13.31
C LEU A 31 11.29 10.37 -12.12
N GLU A 32 11.68 11.24 -11.18
CA GLU A 32 10.87 11.62 -10.03
C GLU A 32 10.84 13.14 -9.91
N ALA A 33 9.65 13.70 -9.68
CA ALA A 33 9.47 15.14 -9.52
C ALA A 33 9.94 15.64 -8.15
N GLY A 34 9.84 14.78 -7.13
CA GLY A 34 10.25 15.06 -5.77
C GLY A 34 11.72 14.83 -5.48
N PRO A 35 12.20 15.31 -4.33
CA PRO A 35 13.56 15.03 -3.86
C PRO A 35 13.69 13.58 -3.39
N LYS A 36 14.93 13.20 -3.04
CA LYS A 36 15.18 12.00 -2.23
C LYS A 36 14.39 12.05 -0.91
N ASP A 37 14.01 10.90 -0.40
CA ASP A 37 13.19 10.67 0.80
C ASP A 37 13.94 10.92 2.12
N ARG A 38 14.71 12.01 2.21
CA ARG A 38 15.56 12.32 3.38
C ARG A 38 14.81 13.02 4.52
N HIS A 39 13.52 13.32 4.36
CA HIS A 39 12.76 14.02 5.39
C HIS A 39 12.60 13.11 6.63
N PRO A 40 13.03 13.50 7.84
CA PRO A 40 13.02 12.60 9.01
C PRO A 40 11.66 11.98 9.34
N TRP A 41 10.57 12.75 9.19
CA TRP A 41 9.21 12.25 9.39
C TRP A 41 8.80 11.07 8.48
N ILE A 42 9.48 10.84 7.34
CA ILE A 42 9.23 9.67 6.48
C ILE A 42 9.64 8.38 7.21
N HIS A 43 10.71 8.43 7.99
CA HIS A 43 11.32 7.28 8.65
C HIS A 43 10.79 7.04 10.07
N ILE A 44 9.80 7.83 10.50
CA ILE A 44 9.13 7.71 11.79
C ILE A 44 7.65 7.42 11.50
N PRO A 45 7.13 6.22 11.81
CA PRO A 45 5.72 5.83 11.59
C PRO A 45 4.66 6.89 11.95
N ALA A 46 4.73 7.44 13.17
CA ALA A 46 3.80 8.46 13.64
C ALA A 46 3.96 9.83 12.93
N GLY A 47 5.05 10.01 12.18
CA GLY A 47 5.37 11.21 11.40
C GLY A 47 4.45 11.43 10.21
N MET A 48 3.69 10.43 9.76
CA MET A 48 2.71 10.54 8.66
C MET A 48 1.81 11.78 8.79
N LEU A 49 1.25 12.04 9.98
CA LEU A 49 0.34 13.18 10.19
C LEU A 49 1.03 14.52 9.88
N LYS A 50 2.33 14.65 10.18
CA LYS A 50 3.12 15.85 9.85
C LYS A 50 3.36 15.98 8.34
N LEU A 51 3.56 14.85 7.64
CA LEU A 51 3.77 14.80 6.19
C LEU A 51 2.49 15.17 5.41
N MET A 52 1.32 14.79 5.91
CA MET A 52 0.05 15.08 5.26
C MET A 52 -0.38 16.55 5.35
N GLN A 53 -0.04 17.23 6.45
CA GLN A 53 -0.67 18.52 6.75
C GLN A 53 0.05 19.74 6.18
N ASN A 54 1.39 19.74 6.01
CA ASN A 54 2.13 20.98 5.70
C ASN A 54 3.52 20.78 5.04
N GLN A 55 3.75 19.70 4.28
CA GLN A 55 5.07 19.40 3.72
C GLN A 55 5.12 19.50 2.19
N LYS A 56 5.00 20.72 1.65
CA LYS A 56 5.03 20.97 0.18
C LYS A 56 6.27 20.40 -0.52
N LEU A 57 7.38 20.22 0.21
CA LEU A 57 8.58 19.61 -0.34
C LEU A 57 8.33 18.17 -0.81
N VAL A 58 7.67 17.35 0.03
CA VAL A 58 7.48 15.90 -0.19
C VAL A 58 6.02 15.50 -0.42
N ASN A 59 5.12 16.47 -0.52
CA ASN A 59 3.69 16.25 -0.72
C ASN A 59 3.17 17.26 -1.75
N TRP A 60 2.49 16.75 -2.78
CA TRP A 60 1.82 17.58 -3.79
C TRP A 60 0.74 18.48 -3.19
N GLY A 61 0.09 18.03 -2.11
CA GLY A 61 -0.89 18.83 -1.38
C GLY A 61 -2.10 19.24 -2.22
N TYR A 62 -2.61 18.34 -3.06
CA TYR A 62 -3.79 18.61 -3.87
C TYR A 62 -5.02 18.87 -2.98
N THR A 63 -5.96 19.59 -3.56
CA THR A 63 -7.29 19.83 -2.99
C THR A 63 -8.31 19.53 -4.08
N THR A 64 -9.38 18.81 -3.76
CA THR A 64 -10.49 18.58 -4.70
C THR A 64 -11.24 19.88 -4.94
N GLU A 65 -11.93 19.98 -6.07
CA GLU A 65 -13.00 20.97 -6.20
C GLU A 65 -14.11 20.69 -5.17
N ALA A 66 -14.89 21.71 -4.84
CA ALA A 66 -16.08 21.57 -4.01
C ALA A 66 -17.16 20.79 -4.77
N ASP A 67 -17.81 19.85 -4.09
CA ASP A 67 -18.80 18.96 -4.72
C ASP A 67 -20.09 18.89 -3.89
N ALA A 68 -21.24 18.87 -4.56
CA ALA A 68 -22.53 18.81 -3.86
C ALA A 68 -22.70 17.51 -3.05
N GLY A 69 -22.16 16.39 -3.55
CA GLY A 69 -22.12 15.12 -2.85
C GLY A 69 -21.23 15.13 -1.60
N SER A 70 -20.33 16.11 -1.46
CA SER A 70 -19.53 16.33 -0.26
C SER A 70 -20.06 17.44 0.66
N ASN A 71 -21.30 17.92 0.42
CA ASN A 71 -21.88 19.13 1.03
C ASN A 71 -21.06 20.39 0.71
N ASN A 72 -20.64 20.52 -0.56
CA ASN A 72 -19.84 21.61 -1.11
C ASN A 72 -18.50 21.80 -0.39
N ARG A 73 -17.89 20.72 0.09
CA ARG A 73 -16.58 20.77 0.76
C ARG A 73 -15.47 20.48 -0.22
N GLU A 74 -14.42 21.28 -0.13
CA GLU A 74 -13.11 20.94 -0.66
C GLU A 74 -12.41 19.94 0.27
N ILE A 75 -11.82 18.90 -0.31
CA ILE A 75 -11.16 17.82 0.43
C ILE A 75 -9.66 17.85 0.12
N ARG A 76 -8.84 17.92 1.18
CA ARG A 76 -7.38 17.80 1.04
C ARG A 76 -7.02 16.38 0.63
N TRP A 77 -6.20 16.26 -0.42
CA TRP A 77 -5.79 14.98 -0.99
C TRP A 77 -4.27 14.87 -1.06
N PRO A 78 -3.60 14.47 0.04
CA PRO A 78 -2.15 14.37 0.08
C PRO A 78 -1.66 13.28 -0.89
N ARG A 79 -0.62 13.59 -1.67
CA ARG A 79 0.06 12.65 -2.58
C ARG A 79 1.55 12.86 -2.44
N GLY A 80 2.30 11.78 -2.23
CA GLY A 80 3.74 11.86 -2.03
C GLY A 80 4.44 12.38 -3.28
N ARG A 81 5.37 13.32 -3.08
CA ARG A 81 6.23 13.92 -4.10
C ARG A 81 7.68 13.77 -3.66
N THR A 82 8.18 12.55 -3.68
CA THR A 82 9.54 12.15 -3.25
C THR A 82 9.81 10.74 -3.74
N LEU A 83 11.05 10.25 -3.67
CA LEU A 83 11.33 8.82 -3.94
C LEU A 83 10.48 7.93 -3.00
N GLY A 84 9.86 6.90 -3.57
CA GLY A 84 8.81 6.08 -2.93
C GLY A 84 7.39 6.67 -3.08
N GLY A 85 7.27 7.96 -3.39
CA GLY A 85 5.99 8.63 -3.62
C GLY A 85 5.08 8.52 -2.41
N THR A 86 3.86 8.02 -2.62
CA THR A 86 2.86 7.95 -1.54
C THR A 86 3.19 6.88 -0.49
N SER A 87 3.99 5.84 -0.81
CA SER A 87 4.41 4.88 0.24
C SER A 87 5.28 5.55 1.31
N SER A 88 6.01 6.62 0.96
CA SER A 88 6.85 7.37 1.90
C SER A 88 6.05 8.29 2.83
N ILE A 89 4.74 8.45 2.61
CA ILE A 89 3.87 9.32 3.41
C ILE A 89 2.56 8.62 3.84
N ASN A 90 2.48 7.29 3.75
CA ASN A 90 1.25 6.54 4.04
C ASN A 90 1.12 6.16 5.53
N GLY A 91 0.00 5.51 5.87
CA GLY A 91 -0.26 4.97 7.21
C GLY A 91 0.27 3.56 7.43
N MET A 92 1.03 3.03 6.47
CA MET A 92 1.66 1.70 6.49
C MET A 92 0.70 0.51 6.69
N LEU A 93 -0.60 0.72 6.51
CA LEU A 93 -1.57 -0.38 6.49
C LEU A 93 -1.33 -1.24 5.25
N TYR A 94 -1.21 -2.55 5.44
CA TYR A 94 -1.00 -3.52 4.37
C TYR A 94 -2.22 -4.44 4.26
N VAL A 95 -3.05 -4.17 3.26
CA VAL A 95 -4.25 -4.96 2.92
C VAL A 95 -4.27 -5.11 1.40
N ARG A 96 -4.40 -6.34 0.90
CA ARG A 96 -4.28 -6.64 -0.54
C ARG A 96 -5.54 -6.30 -1.34
N GLY A 97 -6.71 -6.46 -0.72
CA GLY A 97 -8.02 -6.42 -1.39
C GLY A 97 -8.70 -7.79 -1.37
N ASN A 98 -10.01 -7.82 -1.64
CA ASN A 98 -10.80 -9.03 -1.63
C ASN A 98 -10.61 -9.80 -2.95
N PRO A 99 -10.57 -11.15 -2.96
CA PRO A 99 -10.51 -11.93 -4.20
C PRO A 99 -11.53 -11.50 -5.26
N ALA A 100 -12.75 -11.15 -4.84
CA ALA A 100 -13.81 -10.70 -5.73
C ALA A 100 -13.46 -9.41 -6.49
N ASP A 101 -12.62 -8.53 -5.94
CA ASP A 101 -12.19 -7.30 -6.61
C ASP A 101 -11.36 -7.64 -7.86
N PHE A 102 -10.45 -8.61 -7.74
CA PHE A 102 -9.55 -9.06 -8.80
C PHE A 102 -10.28 -9.90 -9.85
N ASP A 103 -11.14 -10.81 -9.39
CA ASP A 103 -11.96 -11.61 -10.29
C ASP A 103 -12.93 -10.74 -11.11
N LEU A 104 -13.46 -9.67 -10.51
CA LEU A 104 -14.27 -8.68 -11.22
C LEU A 104 -13.43 -7.97 -12.30
N TRP A 105 -12.19 -7.58 -12.03
CA TRP A 105 -11.32 -6.99 -13.06
C TRP A 105 -11.10 -7.94 -14.23
N ALA A 106 -10.83 -9.22 -13.94
CA ALA A 106 -10.68 -10.24 -14.96
C ALA A 106 -11.95 -10.37 -15.83
N GLN A 107 -13.13 -10.39 -15.20
CA GLN A 107 -14.43 -10.42 -15.87
C GLN A 107 -14.69 -9.15 -16.70
N MET A 108 -14.21 -7.99 -16.25
CA MET A 108 -14.29 -6.72 -16.97
C MET A 108 -13.30 -6.59 -18.14
N GLY A 109 -12.49 -7.61 -18.40
CA GLY A 109 -11.59 -7.69 -19.56
C GLY A 109 -10.11 -7.56 -19.23
N CYS A 110 -9.74 -7.34 -17.97
CA CYS A 110 -8.34 -7.40 -17.51
C CYS A 110 -7.89 -8.85 -17.36
N ARG A 111 -7.82 -9.60 -18.48
CA ARG A 111 -7.34 -10.99 -18.49
C ARG A 111 -5.95 -11.08 -17.85
N GLY A 112 -5.70 -12.09 -17.01
CA GLY A 112 -4.45 -12.19 -16.26
C GLY A 112 -4.51 -11.59 -14.84
N TRP A 113 -5.65 -11.01 -14.44
CA TRP A 113 -5.81 -10.30 -13.16
C TRP A 113 -6.79 -10.96 -12.19
N SER A 114 -7.19 -12.22 -12.40
CA SER A 114 -7.98 -12.94 -11.39
C SER A 114 -7.17 -13.10 -10.11
N TYR A 115 -7.85 -13.36 -8.98
CA TYR A 115 -7.15 -13.46 -7.70
C TYR A 115 -6.07 -14.54 -7.70
N ASP A 116 -6.36 -15.69 -8.30
CA ASP A 116 -5.43 -16.80 -8.44
C ASP A 116 -4.18 -16.43 -9.26
N GLU A 117 -4.32 -15.55 -10.26
CA GLU A 117 -3.21 -15.09 -11.10
C GLU A 117 -2.32 -14.07 -10.38
N VAL A 118 -2.90 -13.22 -9.53
CA VAL A 118 -2.15 -12.17 -8.80
C VAL A 118 -1.62 -12.64 -7.44
N LEU A 119 -2.21 -13.68 -6.82
CA LEU A 119 -1.78 -14.20 -5.52
C LEU A 119 -0.29 -14.58 -5.48
N PRO A 120 0.29 -15.25 -6.49
CA PRO A 120 1.73 -15.50 -6.53
C PRO A 120 2.57 -14.22 -6.52
N LEU A 121 2.10 -13.13 -7.15
CA LEU A 121 2.77 -11.84 -7.17
C LEU A 121 2.69 -11.14 -5.80
N PHE A 122 1.54 -11.22 -5.13
CA PHE A 122 1.42 -10.74 -3.74
C PHE A 122 2.39 -11.46 -2.82
N ARG A 123 2.44 -12.80 -2.88
CA ARG A 123 3.39 -13.62 -2.12
C ARG A 123 4.84 -13.27 -2.45
N GLN A 124 5.18 -13.06 -3.71
CA GLN A 124 6.53 -12.67 -4.11
C GLN A 124 6.91 -11.25 -3.61
N SER A 125 5.93 -10.38 -3.39
CA SER A 125 6.18 -8.99 -3.00
C SER A 125 6.57 -8.83 -1.52
N GLU A 126 6.13 -9.74 -0.64
CA GLU A 126 6.19 -9.58 0.81
C GLU A 126 7.07 -10.63 1.52
N THR A 127 7.54 -10.25 2.71
CA THR A 127 7.97 -11.14 3.78
C THR A 127 7.09 -10.86 5.00
N TYR A 128 6.16 -11.77 5.33
CA TYR A 128 5.29 -11.63 6.49
C TYR A 128 5.87 -12.30 7.73
N ARG A 129 6.30 -11.48 8.70
CA ARG A 129 7.12 -11.92 9.85
C ARG A 129 6.38 -12.74 10.90
N ASN A 130 5.06 -12.61 11.00
CA ASN A 130 4.29 -13.15 12.12
C ASN A 130 3.81 -14.59 11.92
N GLY A 131 4.19 -15.23 10.81
CA GLY A 131 3.76 -16.58 10.46
C GLY A 131 2.28 -16.61 10.07
N GLY A 132 2.01 -16.61 8.76
CA GLY A 132 0.67 -16.78 8.20
C GLY A 132 0.61 -18.02 7.31
N ASP A 133 -0.57 -18.29 6.74
CA ASP A 133 -0.75 -19.47 5.90
C ASP A 133 0.19 -19.42 4.67
N PRO A 134 1.08 -20.42 4.49
CA PRO A 134 2.09 -20.40 3.43
C PRO A 134 1.49 -20.49 2.02
N SER A 135 0.22 -20.90 1.87
CA SER A 135 -0.49 -20.90 0.59
C SER A 135 -0.79 -19.49 0.10
N VAL A 136 -0.96 -18.52 1.01
CA VAL A 136 -1.35 -17.14 0.68
C VAL A 136 -0.34 -16.08 1.12
N ARG A 137 0.56 -16.35 2.07
CA ARG A 137 1.58 -15.38 2.54
C ARG A 137 2.95 -15.63 1.91
N GLY A 138 3.68 -14.53 1.71
CA GLY A 138 5.07 -14.53 1.25
C GLY A 138 6.06 -14.50 2.41
N GLN A 139 7.23 -15.12 2.23
CA GLN A 139 8.27 -15.21 3.26
C GLN A 139 9.64 -14.66 2.83
N ASP A 140 9.81 -14.35 1.55
CA ASP A 140 11.12 -14.00 0.98
C ASP A 140 11.08 -12.72 0.13
N GLY A 141 9.94 -12.05 0.05
CA GLY A 141 9.76 -10.83 -0.73
C GLY A 141 10.40 -9.60 -0.09
N PRO A 142 10.73 -8.56 -0.87
CA PRO A 142 11.47 -7.40 -0.37
C PRO A 142 10.68 -6.53 0.62
N LEU A 143 9.34 -6.53 0.55
CA LEU A 143 8.52 -5.73 1.46
C LEU A 143 8.36 -6.44 2.81
N GLN A 144 8.91 -5.86 3.87
CA GLN A 144 8.74 -6.39 5.22
C GLN A 144 7.35 -6.03 5.75
N VAL A 145 6.55 -7.04 6.08
CA VAL A 145 5.21 -6.88 6.65
C VAL A 145 5.20 -7.54 8.02
N GLU A 146 4.71 -6.83 9.02
CA GLU A 146 4.62 -7.33 10.40
C GLU A 146 3.36 -6.78 11.07
N ASP A 147 2.89 -7.49 12.09
CA ASP A 147 1.77 -7.01 12.91
C ASP A 147 2.17 -5.74 13.67
N TYR A 148 1.16 -4.93 13.98
CA TYR A 148 1.37 -3.70 14.72
C TYR A 148 1.92 -4.01 16.13
N ARG A 149 3.05 -3.38 16.49
CA ARG A 149 3.76 -3.68 17.75
C ARG A 149 3.07 -3.13 18.99
N THR A 150 2.29 -2.06 18.84
CA THR A 150 1.68 -1.34 19.97
C THR A 150 0.17 -1.48 19.94
N ILE A 151 -0.37 -2.52 20.55
CA ILE A 151 -1.82 -2.75 20.62
C ILE A 151 -2.35 -2.14 21.92
N LEU A 152 -3.33 -1.25 21.82
CA LEU A 152 -3.93 -0.61 22.99
C LEU A 152 -5.03 -1.51 23.58
N PRO A 153 -5.28 -1.47 24.90
CA PRO A 153 -6.38 -2.22 25.52
C PRO A 153 -7.74 -1.94 24.89
N LEU A 154 -7.96 -0.71 24.41
CA LEU A 154 -9.19 -0.32 23.70
C LEU A 154 -9.38 -1.09 22.39
N THR A 155 -8.30 -1.43 21.68
CA THR A 155 -8.36 -2.19 20.43
C THR A 155 -8.91 -3.59 20.68
N HIS A 156 -8.51 -4.25 21.77
CA HIS A 156 -9.08 -5.55 22.15
C HIS A 156 -10.58 -5.45 22.45
N ARG A 157 -11.01 -4.40 23.17
CA ARG A 157 -12.44 -4.17 23.44
C ARG A 157 -13.25 -3.91 22.17
N PHE A 158 -12.67 -3.23 21.19
CA PHE A 158 -13.31 -3.04 19.89
C PHE A 158 -13.51 -4.37 19.16
N ILE A 159 -12.48 -5.22 19.13
CA ILE A 159 -12.58 -6.56 18.51
C ILE A 159 -13.63 -7.41 19.23
N GLU A 160 -13.62 -7.46 20.56
CA GLU A 160 -14.62 -8.19 21.36
C GLU A 160 -16.04 -7.72 21.06
N ALA A 161 -16.27 -6.39 20.98
CA ALA A 161 -17.57 -5.84 20.66
C ALA A 161 -18.03 -6.21 19.23
N ALA A 162 -17.10 -6.20 18.26
CA ALA A 162 -17.41 -6.62 16.90
C ALA A 162 -17.75 -8.12 16.82
N GLN A 163 -17.09 -8.97 17.59
CA GLN A 163 -17.45 -10.38 17.71
C GLN A 163 -18.83 -10.58 18.33
N GLN A 164 -19.19 -9.81 19.35
CA GLN A 164 -20.54 -9.82 19.94
C GLN A 164 -21.61 -9.36 18.94
N ALA A 165 -21.25 -8.47 18.01
CA ALA A 165 -22.13 -8.07 16.90
C ALA A 165 -22.21 -9.10 15.76
N GLY A 166 -21.51 -10.24 15.88
CA GLY A 166 -21.57 -11.35 14.93
C GLY A 166 -20.44 -11.38 13.88
N HIS A 167 -19.46 -10.48 13.97
CA HIS A 167 -18.33 -10.50 13.04
C HIS A 167 -17.26 -11.52 13.49
N PRO A 168 -16.84 -12.46 12.62
CA PRO A 168 -15.83 -13.44 13.00
C PRO A 168 -14.46 -12.77 13.22
N PHE A 169 -13.68 -13.31 14.16
CA PHE A 169 -12.30 -12.87 14.34
C PHE A 169 -11.38 -13.47 13.27
N ARG A 170 -10.46 -12.65 12.75
CA ARG A 170 -9.45 -12.96 11.75
C ARG A 170 -8.11 -12.47 12.24
N LYS A 171 -7.23 -13.40 12.59
CA LYS A 171 -5.85 -13.06 12.96
C LYS A 171 -5.08 -12.43 11.79
N ASP A 172 -5.39 -12.84 10.56
CA ASP A 172 -4.76 -12.35 9.34
C ASP A 172 -5.82 -11.91 8.33
N LEU A 173 -5.96 -10.60 8.15
CA LEU A 173 -6.91 -10.02 7.19
C LEU A 173 -6.49 -10.23 5.72
N ASN A 174 -5.27 -10.69 5.46
CA ASN A 174 -4.80 -11.13 4.14
C ASN A 174 -4.70 -12.67 4.05
N GLY A 175 -5.30 -13.38 5.00
CA GLY A 175 -5.39 -14.84 5.01
C GLY A 175 -6.39 -15.40 4.00
N VAL A 176 -6.66 -16.69 4.10
CA VAL A 176 -7.60 -17.41 3.20
C VAL A 176 -9.02 -16.84 3.31
N GLU A 177 -9.46 -16.50 4.53
CA GLU A 177 -10.75 -15.84 4.78
C GLU A 177 -10.52 -14.41 5.27
N GLN A 178 -11.03 -13.43 4.52
CA GLN A 178 -10.83 -12.00 4.85
C GLN A 178 -11.99 -11.38 5.63
N GLU A 179 -13.22 -11.89 5.47
CA GLU A 179 -14.39 -11.31 6.13
C GLU A 179 -14.28 -11.46 7.65
N GLY A 180 -14.32 -10.35 8.38
CA GLY A 180 -14.28 -10.33 9.84
C GLY A 180 -13.56 -9.13 10.43
N VAL A 181 -13.08 -9.29 11.66
CA VAL A 181 -12.33 -8.28 12.43
C VAL A 181 -11.01 -8.86 12.94
N GLY A 182 -9.95 -8.04 13.01
CA GLY A 182 -8.60 -8.47 13.38
C GLY A 182 -7.79 -7.39 14.05
#